data_AF-A0A1H3EKS7-F1
#
_entry.id   AF-A0A1H3EKS7-F1
#
_cell.length_a   1.000
_cell.length_b   1.000
_cell.length_c   1.000
_cell.angle_alpha   90.00
_cell.angle_beta   90.00
_cell.angle_gamma   90.00
#
_symmetry.space_group_name_H-M   'P 1'
#
loop_
_entity.id
_entity.type
_entity.pdbx_description
1 polymer ?
#
loop_
_entity_poly.entity_id
_entity_poly.type
_entity_poly.pdbx_seq_one_letter_code
_entity_poly.pdbx_strand_id
1 'polypeptide(L)'
;MCKVVTSEGDFEHEHHHSHVDDPLEIAELLRETLADELDSMSGLAGTWHMIEDEVIKNKLMEALRSKQKTISLLYEALQESEKKVWG
;
A
#
# COMPACT_ATOMS: atom_id res chain seq x y z
N MET A 1 22.89 -29.89 31.04
CA MET A 1 23.24 -28.78 30.14
C MET A 1 22.37 -28.90 28.91
N CYS A 2 21.33 -28.07 28.81
CA CYS A 2 20.47 -28.01 27.64
C CYS A 2 21.20 -27.21 26.57
N LYS A 3 21.39 -27.80 25.39
CA LYS A 3 21.98 -27.14 24.23
C LYS A 3 20.86 -26.38 23.54
N VAL A 4 20.73 -25.09 23.87
CA VAL A 4 19.89 -24.16 23.10
C VAL A 4 20.57 -24.00 21.74
N VAL A 5 19.92 -24.49 20.70
CA VAL A 5 20.30 -24.18 19.32
C VAL A 5 19.62 -22.85 19.01
N THR A 6 20.31 -21.75 19.27
CA THR A 6 20.00 -20.48 18.62
C THR A 6 20.48 -20.62 17.18
N SER A 7 19.55 -20.67 16.23
CA SER A 7 19.85 -20.39 14.83
C SER A 7 20.29 -18.92 14.75
N GLU A 8 21.59 -18.68 14.93
CA GLU A 8 22.27 -17.40 14.75
C GLU A 8 22.41 -17.08 13.24
N GLY A 9 21.30 -17.11 12.50
CA GLY A 9 21.31 -17.01 11.03
C GLY A 9 20.23 -16.16 10.38
N ASP A 10 19.06 -15.98 11.00
CA ASP A 10 17.87 -15.50 10.25
C ASP A 10 17.28 -14.17 10.80
N PHE A 11 18.13 -13.30 11.37
CA PHE A 11 17.75 -11.94 11.80
C PHE A 11 18.35 -10.85 10.90
N GLU A 12 18.78 -11.20 9.70
CA GLU A 12 18.92 -10.20 8.64
C GLU A 12 17.58 -10.09 7.92
N HIS A 13 17.12 -8.85 7.73
CA HIS A 13 15.91 -8.48 7.00
C HIS A 13 16.00 -8.92 5.52
N GLU A 14 15.98 -10.23 5.26
CA GLU A 14 15.53 -10.73 3.99
C GLU A 14 14.02 -10.51 3.96
N HIS A 15 13.62 -9.38 3.36
CA HIS A 15 12.29 -9.26 2.78
C HIS A 15 12.18 -10.32 1.69
N HIS A 16 11.93 -11.56 2.09
CA HIS A 16 11.59 -12.65 1.21
C HIS A 16 10.20 -12.33 0.67
N HIS A 17 10.15 -11.48 -0.34
CA HIS A 17 8.95 -11.28 -1.16
C HIS A 17 8.78 -12.55 -2.00
N SER A 18 8.27 -13.61 -1.38
CA SER A 18 7.79 -14.76 -2.14
C SER A 18 6.68 -14.27 -3.06
N HIS A 19 6.70 -14.70 -4.32
CA HIS A 19 5.60 -14.46 -5.23
C HIS A 19 4.31 -15.02 -4.62
N VAL A 20 3.26 -14.21 -4.64
CA VAL A 20 1.96 -14.56 -4.07
C VAL A 20 1.00 -14.89 -5.20
N ASP A 21 0.56 -16.14 -5.24
CA ASP A 21 -0.42 -16.63 -6.22
C ASP A 21 -1.77 -16.97 -5.58
N ASP A 22 -1.85 -17.03 -4.24
CA ASP A 22 -3.09 -17.30 -3.52
C ASP A 22 -4.01 -16.05 -3.53
N PRO A 23 -5.27 -16.18 -3.98
CA PRO A 23 -6.17 -15.04 -4.08
C PRO A 23 -6.46 -14.32 -2.76
N LEU A 24 -6.40 -14.99 -1.60
CA LEU A 24 -6.63 -14.36 -0.29
C LEU A 24 -5.40 -13.54 0.13
N GLU A 25 -4.20 -14.11 -0.01
CA GLU A 25 -2.95 -13.38 0.25
C GLU A 25 -2.80 -12.16 -0.69
N ILE A 26 -3.20 -12.28 -1.96
CA ILE A 26 -3.25 -11.13 -2.89
C ILE A 26 -4.22 -10.05 -2.37
N ALA A 27 -5.40 -10.44 -1.89
CA ALA A 27 -6.38 -9.49 -1.35
C ALA A 27 -5.83 -8.76 -0.12
N GLU A 28 -5.11 -9.45 0.76
CA GLU A 28 -4.47 -8.87 1.94
C GLU A 28 -3.41 -7.83 1.55
N LEU A 29 -2.50 -8.16 0.63
CA LEU A 29 -1.51 -7.21 0.12
C LEU A 29 -2.13 -5.97 -0.54
N LEU A 30 -3.21 -6.16 -1.30
CA LEU A 30 -3.94 -5.05 -1.92
C LEU A 30 -4.61 -4.14 -0.88
N ARG A 31 -5.15 -4.70 0.22
CA ARG A 31 -5.72 -3.91 1.32
C ARG A 31 -4.65 -3.11 2.06
N GLU A 32 -3.49 -3.70 2.34
CA GLU A 32 -2.37 -2.99 2.95
C GLU A 32 -1.90 -1.84 2.04
N THR A 33 -1.71 -2.12 0.76
CA THR A 33 -1.31 -1.09 -0.23
C THR A 33 -2.35 0.03 -0.34
N LEU A 34 -3.65 -0.31 -0.32
CA LEU A 34 -4.74 0.68 -0.31
C LEU A 34 -4.71 1.57 0.94
N ALA A 35 -4.46 0.99 2.11
CA ALA A 35 -4.37 1.74 3.36
C ALA A 35 -3.22 2.74 3.32
N ASP A 36 -2.04 2.32 2.85
CA ASP A 36 -0.86 3.18 2.70
C ASP A 36 -1.10 4.32 1.70
N GLU A 37 -1.74 4.03 0.56
CA GLU A 37 -2.04 5.07 -0.42
C GLU A 37 -3.10 6.08 0.06
N LEU A 38 -4.10 5.62 0.83
CA LEU A 38 -5.07 6.50 1.47
C LEU A 38 -4.41 7.43 2.50
N ASP A 39 -3.53 6.90 3.36
CA ASP A 39 -2.78 7.71 4.33
C ASP A 39 -1.88 8.72 3.64
N SER A 40 -1.14 8.28 2.62
CA SER A 40 -0.31 9.15 1.79
C SER A 40 -1.11 10.26 1.09
N MET A 41 -2.32 9.95 0.60
CA MET A 41 -3.23 10.95 0.03
C MET A 41 -3.71 11.96 1.08
N SER A 42 -4.00 11.52 2.30
CA SER A 42 -4.35 12.41 3.42
C SER A 42 -3.20 13.37 3.76
N GLY A 43 -1.95 12.89 3.80
CA GLY A 43 -0.78 13.74 3.99
C GLY A 43 -0.60 14.79 2.88
N LEU A 44 -0.83 14.38 1.62
CA LEU A 44 -0.77 15.29 0.47
C LEU A 44 -1.89 16.34 0.52
N ALA A 45 -3.10 15.96 0.91
CA ALA A 45 -4.22 16.88 1.09
C ALA A 45 -3.95 17.90 2.21
N GLY A 46 -3.38 17.46 3.33
CA GLY A 46 -2.93 18.35 4.40
C GLY A 46 -1.92 19.38 3.90
N THR A 47 -0.94 18.94 3.12
CA THR A 47 0.06 19.82 2.49
C THR A 47 -0.60 20.83 1.54
N TRP A 48 -1.56 20.39 0.72
CA TRP A 48 -2.33 21.27 -0.17
C TRP A 48 -3.09 22.37 0.58
N HIS A 49 -3.67 22.04 1.74
CA HIS A 49 -4.39 23.00 2.57
C HIS A 49 -3.48 24.06 3.23
N MET A 50 -2.21 23.73 3.48
CA MET A 50 -1.26 24.63 4.14
C MET A 50 -0.55 25.60 3.20
N ILE A 51 -0.56 25.34 1.90
CA ILE A 51 0.14 26.15 0.90
C ILE A 51 -0.82 27.19 0.32
N GLU A 52 -0.38 28.45 0.26
CA GLU A 52 -1.13 29.57 -0.32
C GLU A 52 -0.75 29.86 -1.77
N ASP A 53 0.45 29.44 -2.22
CA ASP A 53 0.89 29.64 -3.59
C ASP A 53 -0.02 28.85 -4.56
N GLU A 54 -0.82 29.57 -5.35
CA GLU A 54 -1.80 28.98 -6.25
C GLU A 54 -1.17 28.12 -7.36
N VAL A 55 0.04 28.45 -7.82
CA VAL A 55 0.73 27.62 -8.82
C VAL A 55 1.11 26.27 -8.21
N ILE A 56 1.61 26.28 -6.98
CA ILE A 56 1.96 25.05 -6.25
C ILE A 56 0.70 24.26 -5.89
N LYS A 57 -0.37 24.92 -5.41
CA LYS A 57 -1.66 24.26 -5.11
C LYS A 57 -2.25 23.56 -6.33
N ASN A 58 -2.17 24.16 -7.52
CA ASN A 58 -2.65 23.52 -8.74
C ASN A 58 -1.89 22.23 -9.05
N LYS A 59 -0.55 22.23 -8.91
CA LYS A 59 0.26 21.01 -9.07
C LYS A 59 -0.07 19.94 -8.02
N LEU A 60 -0.28 20.35 -6.77
CA LEU A 60 -0.68 19.43 -5.70
C LEU A 60 -2.09 18.85 -5.94
N MET A 61 -3.00 19.63 -6.51
CA MET A 61 -4.32 19.14 -6.92
C MET A 61 -4.22 18.09 -8.04
N GLU A 62 -3.33 18.27 -9.01
CA GLU A 62 -3.04 17.26 -10.02
C GLU A 62 -2.47 15.97 -9.40
N ALA A 63 -1.57 16.11 -8.43
CA ALA A 63 -1.02 14.97 -7.69
C ALA A 63 -2.10 14.22 -6.89
N LEU A 64 -3.02 14.93 -6.23
CA LEU A 64 -4.18 14.34 -5.55
C LEU A 64 -5.08 13.55 -6.51
N ARG A 65 -5.38 14.12 -7.69
CA ARG A 65 -6.16 13.42 -8.73
C ARG A 65 -5.45 12.17 -9.24
N SER A 66 -4.13 12.24 -9.38
CA SER A 66 -3.32 11.08 -9.77
C SER A 66 -3.42 9.97 -8.72
N LYS A 67 -3.27 10.30 -7.42
CA LYS A 67 -3.45 9.34 -6.32
C LYS A 67 -4.86 8.75 -6.28
N GLN A 68 -5.89 9.57 -6.46
CA GLN A 68 -7.27 9.10 -6.52
C GLN A 68 -7.44 8.04 -7.62
N LYS A 69 -6.86 8.26 -8.80
CA LYS A 69 -6.87 7.28 -9.90
C LYS A 69 -6.15 5.99 -9.52
N THR A 70 -4.98 6.08 -8.89
CA THR A 70 -4.25 4.90 -8.38
C THR A 70 -5.09 4.10 -7.38
N ILE A 71 -5.70 4.78 -6.41
CA ILE A 71 -6.56 4.15 -5.39
C ILE A 71 -7.76 3.46 -6.04
N SER A 72 -8.40 4.08 -7.04
CA SER A 72 -9.49 3.45 -7.79
C SER A 72 -9.05 2.15 -8.48
N LEU A 73 -7.89 2.14 -9.13
CA LEU A 73 -7.35 0.95 -9.79
C LEU A 73 -6.99 -0.15 -8.79
N LEU A 74 -6.39 0.22 -7.64
CA LEU A 74 -6.10 -0.73 -6.57
C LEU A 74 -7.37 -1.35 -5.98
N TYR A 75 -8.43 -0.54 -5.84
CA TYR A 75 -9.72 -1.02 -5.35
C TYR A 75 -10.40 -1.95 -6.36
N GLU A 76 -10.35 -1.64 -7.66
CA GLU A 76 -10.82 -2.55 -8.72
C GLU A 76 -10.06 -3.89 -8.69
N ALA A 77 -8.74 -3.86 -8.55
CA ALA A 77 -7.91 -5.06 -8.42
C ALA A 77 -8.27 -5.88 -7.17
N LEU A 78 -8.53 -5.20 -6.04
CA LEU A 78 -9.00 -5.86 -4.82
C LEU A 78 -10.32 -6.58 -5.10
N GLN A 79 -11.31 -5.90 -5.69
CA GLN A 79 -12.60 -6.51 -6.01
C GLN A 79 -12.47 -7.75 -6.91
N GLU A 80 -11.55 -7.72 -7.88
CA GLU A 80 -11.28 -8.89 -8.74
C GLU A 80 -10.65 -10.06 -7.98
N SER A 81 -9.73 -9.77 -7.05
CA SER A 81 -9.10 -10.77 -6.17
C SER A 81 -10.13 -11.37 -5.20
N GLU A 82 -10.91 -10.53 -4.53
CA GLU A 82 -11.95 -10.92 -3.59
C GLU A 82 -13.04 -11.79 -4.23
N LYS A 83 -13.42 -11.49 -5.48
CA LYS A 83 -14.33 -12.33 -6.27
C LYS A 83 -13.78 -13.73 -6.52
N LYS A 84 -12.47 -13.92 -6.61
CA LYS A 84 -11.87 -15.26 -6.76
C LYS A 84 -11.85 -16.04 -5.45
N VAL A 85 -11.87 -15.35 -4.30
CA VAL A 85 -11.90 -15.98 -2.97
C VAL A 85 -13.32 -16.39 -2.57
N TRP A 86 -14.31 -15.53 -2.81
CA TRP A 86 -15.69 -15.70 -2.28
C TRP A 86 -16.79 -15.77 -3.34
N GLY A 87 -16.46 -15.62 -4.63
CA GLY A 87 -17.42 -15.59 -5.74
C GLY A 87 -17.71 -16.92 -6.40
#